data_AF-A0A3M1USB3-F1
#
_entry.id   AF-A0A3M1USB3-F1
#
_cell.length_a   1.000
_cell.length_b   1.000
_cell.length_c   1.000
_cell.angle_alpha   90.00
_cell.angle_beta   90.00
_cell.angle_gamma   90.00
#
_symmetry.space_group_name_H-M   'P 1'
#
loop_
_entity.id
_entity.type
_entity.pdbx_description
1 polymer ?
#
loop_
_entity_poly.entity_id
_entity_poly.type
_entity_poly.pdbx_seq_one_letter_code
_entity_poly.pdbx_strand_id
1 'polypeptide(L)'
;MMESTISYILLTALLGLGLPLYSLLSGGKRLRRLLEQYPAYRKLVFRQSIIFQWVMVALILLAMSFEGDPLTAIGLGFLSKPVWVAGLLALTALGIWGAQFISISTSKLPKVAAWYRDVLHLIPANRQEYAWAMALSFTAGVCEEIIFRGFLFWQLQQYISLIPAIVVVNLLFAGSHYGTRKRNMLLAFLFGVVASGLFIWTGELWAAMAAHILIDVYSLSRGKKMLDMQRAQAAELPPDEG
;
A
#
# COMPACT_ATOMS: atom_id res chain seq x y z
N MET A 1 -3.63 -31.10 8.79
CA MET A 1 -4.26 -29.81 8.45
C MET A 1 -4.84 -29.27 9.73
N MET A 2 -4.50 -28.04 10.10
CA MET A 2 -5.07 -27.39 11.28
C MET A 2 -6.46 -26.91 10.87
N GLU A 3 -7.51 -27.31 11.57
CA GLU A 3 -8.85 -26.81 11.27
C GLU A 3 -8.87 -25.30 11.57
N SER A 4 -9.19 -24.48 10.56
CA SER A 4 -9.33 -23.05 10.77
C SER A 4 -10.45 -22.81 11.77
N THR A 5 -10.14 -22.07 12.83
CA THR A 5 -11.12 -21.75 13.85
C THR A 5 -12.15 -20.74 13.34
N ILE A 6 -13.28 -20.64 14.03
CA ILE A 6 -14.33 -19.67 13.71
C ILE A 6 -13.78 -18.24 13.73
N SER A 7 -12.85 -17.93 14.65
CA SER A 7 -12.23 -16.61 14.75
C SER A 7 -11.46 -16.25 13.47
N TYR A 8 -10.68 -17.20 12.93
CA TYR A 8 -9.96 -17.01 11.67
C TYR A 8 -10.86 -16.94 10.44
N ILE A 9 -11.95 -17.72 10.40
CA ILE A 9 -12.91 -17.65 9.30
C ILE A 9 -13.58 -16.27 9.27
N LEU A 10 -14.02 -15.77 10.43
CA LEU A 10 -14.63 -14.45 10.54
C LEU A 10 -13.66 -13.33 10.17
N LEU A 11 -12.40 -13.40 10.63
CA LEU A 11 -11.36 -12.44 10.26
C LEU A 11 -11.03 -12.51 8.77
N THR A 12 -10.93 -13.70 8.19
CA THR A 12 -10.69 -13.90 6.76
C THR A 12 -11.82 -13.29 5.94
N ALA A 13 -13.08 -13.49 6.34
CA ALA A 13 -14.23 -12.87 5.68
C ALA A 13 -14.23 -11.34 5.83
N LEU A 14 -13.97 -10.82 7.03
CA LEU A 14 -13.90 -9.38 7.29
C LEU A 14 -12.80 -8.70 6.48
N LEU A 15 -11.59 -9.27 6.45
CA LEU A 15 -10.43 -8.72 5.78
C LEU A 15 -10.48 -8.95 4.27
N GLY A 16 -10.76 -10.19 3.87
CA GLY A 16 -10.77 -10.62 2.48
C GLY A 16 -11.98 -10.12 1.70
N LEU A 17 -13.16 -9.99 2.31
CA LEU A 17 -14.36 -9.50 1.63
C LEU A 17 -14.70 -8.07 2.05
N GLY A 18 -14.62 -7.74 3.34
CA GLY A 18 -15.01 -6.42 3.84
C GLY A 18 -14.14 -5.28 3.31
N LEU A 19 -12.81 -5.43 3.26
CA LEU A 19 -11.93 -4.38 2.75
C LEU A 19 -12.12 -4.11 1.25
N PRO A 20 -12.09 -5.13 0.35
CA PRO A 20 -12.30 -4.88 -1.07
C PRO A 20 -13.72 -4.41 -1.34
N LEU A 21 -14.73 -4.96 -0.67
CA LEU A 21 -16.12 -4.55 -0.85
C LEU A 21 -16.34 -3.09 -0.41
N TYR A 22 -15.79 -2.68 0.72
CA TYR A 22 -15.82 -1.28 1.15
C TYR A 22 -15.19 -0.36 0.11
N SER A 23 -14.04 -0.74 -0.44
CA SER A 23 -13.33 0.02 -1.49
C SER A 23 -14.12 0.08 -2.80
N LEU A 24 -14.75 -1.04 -3.20
CA LEU A 24 -15.56 -1.17 -4.41
C LEU A 24 -16.86 -0.36 -4.32
N LEU A 25 -17.60 -0.48 -3.21
CA LEU A 25 -18.89 0.19 -2.99
C LEU A 25 -18.73 1.69 -2.71
N SER A 26 -17.75 2.06 -1.89
CA SER A 26 -17.47 3.47 -1.59
C SER A 26 -16.69 4.16 -2.73
N GLY A 27 -16.09 3.36 -3.61
CA GLY A 27 -15.57 3.71 -4.93
C GLY A 27 -14.54 4.84 -4.97
N GLY A 28 -13.97 5.23 -3.82
CA GLY A 28 -13.12 6.41 -3.62
C GLY A 28 -13.75 7.77 -4.02
N LYS A 29 -14.83 7.79 -4.81
CA LYS A 29 -15.48 9.00 -5.35
C LYS A 29 -16.01 9.91 -4.25
N ARG A 30 -16.50 9.34 -3.14
CA ARG A 30 -16.96 10.12 -1.99
C ARG A 30 -15.78 10.80 -1.30
N LEU A 31 -14.71 10.04 -1.04
CA LEU A 31 -13.48 10.55 -0.43
C LEU A 31 -12.81 11.61 -1.31
N ARG A 32 -12.72 11.36 -2.62
CA ARG A 32 -12.20 12.30 -3.60
C ARG A 32 -12.98 13.61 -3.59
N ARG A 33 -14.31 13.57 -3.71
CA ARG A 33 -15.16 14.76 -3.64
C ARG A 33 -15.00 15.51 -2.32
N LEU A 34 -14.94 14.79 -1.20
CA LEU A 34 -14.70 15.37 0.12
C LEU A 34 -13.35 16.11 0.18
N LEU A 35 -12.28 15.51 -0.33
CA LEU A 35 -10.94 16.10 -0.29
C LEU A 35 -10.71 17.18 -1.34
N GLU A 36 -11.44 17.16 -2.45
CA GLU A 36 -11.49 18.27 -3.41
C GLU A 36 -12.23 19.48 -2.81
N GLN A 37 -13.32 19.26 -2.07
CA GLN A 37 -14.10 20.33 -1.43
C GLN A 37 -13.47 20.84 -0.13
N TYR A 38 -12.88 19.94 0.67
CA TYR A 38 -12.30 20.25 1.98
C TYR A 38 -10.88 19.64 2.12
N PRO A 39 -9.86 20.22 1.45
CA PRO A 39 -8.49 19.71 1.47
C PRO A 39 -7.89 19.57 2.89
N ALA A 40 -8.35 20.38 3.84
CA ALA A 40 -7.91 20.34 5.25
C ALA A 40 -8.15 18.98 5.93
N TYR A 41 -9.08 18.17 5.43
CA TYR A 41 -9.37 16.84 5.98
C TYR A 41 -8.36 15.78 5.55
N ARG A 42 -7.43 16.07 4.63
CA ARG A 42 -6.45 15.09 4.13
C ARG A 42 -5.63 14.45 5.25
N LYS A 43 -5.17 15.26 6.20
CA LYS A 43 -4.44 14.78 7.39
C LYS A 43 -5.29 13.83 8.24
N LEU A 44 -6.58 14.14 8.41
CA LEU A 44 -7.49 13.27 9.17
C LEU A 44 -7.64 11.92 8.48
N VAL A 45 -7.77 11.90 7.15
CA VAL A 45 -7.85 10.68 6.35
C VAL A 45 -6.60 9.83 6.55
N PHE A 46 -5.39 10.40 6.45
CA PHE A 46 -4.16 9.64 6.70
C PHE A 46 -4.12 9.04 8.11
N ARG A 47 -4.46 9.83 9.13
CA ARG A 47 -4.49 9.35 10.52
C ARG A 47 -5.50 8.22 10.72
N GLN A 48 -6.70 8.35 10.14
CA GLN A 48 -7.73 7.31 10.22
C GLN A 48 -7.30 6.04 9.51
N SER A 49 -6.68 6.14 8.33
CA SER A 49 -6.13 4.99 7.61
C SER A 49 -5.05 4.25 8.41
N ILE A 50 -4.13 4.98 9.06
CA ILE A 50 -3.11 4.41 9.93
C ILE A 50 -3.75 3.63 11.08
N ILE A 51 -4.67 4.26 11.81
CA ILE A 51 -5.35 3.62 12.96
C ILE A 51 -6.10 2.38 12.49
N PHE A 52 -6.84 2.47 11.39
CA PHE A 52 -7.62 1.38 10.85
C PHE A 52 -6.75 0.17 10.48
N GLN A 53 -5.63 0.38 9.80
CA GLN A 53 -4.71 -0.70 9.42
C GLN A 53 -4.10 -1.37 10.65
N TRP A 54 -3.69 -0.61 11.66
CA TRP A 54 -3.16 -1.18 12.90
C TRP A 54 -4.20 -1.92 13.73
N VAL A 55 -5.46 -1.46 13.73
CA VAL A 55 -6.56 -2.20 14.38
C VAL A 55 -6.76 -3.56 13.70
N MET A 56 -6.74 -3.62 12.37
CA MET A 56 -6.88 -4.88 11.63
C MET A 56 -5.73 -5.85 11.95
N VAL A 57 -4.49 -5.35 12.00
CA VAL A 57 -3.33 -6.15 12.43
C VAL A 57 -3.47 -6.59 13.88
N ALA A 58 -3.88 -5.71 14.80
CA ALA A 58 -4.07 -6.06 16.20
C ALA A 58 -5.10 -7.17 16.38
N LEU A 59 -6.20 -7.15 15.61
CA LEU A 59 -7.20 -8.22 15.62
C LEU A 59 -6.64 -9.55 15.14
N ILE A 60 -5.80 -9.56 14.10
CA ILE A 60 -5.08 -10.76 13.63
C ILE A 60 -4.18 -11.30 14.74
N LEU A 61 -3.31 -10.46 15.29
CA LEU A 61 -2.34 -10.87 16.32
C LEU A 61 -3.04 -11.37 17.59
N LEU A 62 -4.14 -10.73 17.97
CA LEU A 62 -4.95 -11.14 19.12
C LEU A 62 -5.59 -12.51 18.87
N ALA A 63 -6.18 -12.74 17.70
CA ALA A 63 -6.74 -14.04 17.34
C ALA A 63 -5.65 -15.12 17.35
N MET A 64 -4.49 -14.87 16.74
CA MET A 64 -3.37 -15.81 16.78
C MET A 64 -2.89 -16.12 18.20
N SER A 65 -2.82 -15.10 19.06
CA SER A 65 -2.46 -15.28 20.46
C SER A 65 -3.49 -16.12 21.22
N PHE A 66 -4.79 -16.02 20.89
CA PHE A 66 -5.84 -16.82 21.53
C PHE A 66 -5.81 -18.28 21.06
N GLU A 67 -5.54 -18.52 19.78
CA GLU A 67 -5.46 -19.88 19.21
C GLU A 67 -4.11 -20.56 19.50
N GLY A 68 -3.12 -19.81 19.97
CA GLY A 68 -1.79 -20.33 20.30
C GLY A 68 -0.87 -20.51 19.09
N ASP A 69 -1.19 -19.91 17.95
CA ASP A 69 -0.39 -20.00 16.74
C ASP A 69 0.84 -19.08 16.79
N PRO A 70 2.02 -19.56 16.39
CA PRO A 70 3.22 -18.75 16.39
C PRO A 70 3.17 -17.71 15.26
N LEU A 71 3.69 -16.51 15.49
CA LEU A 71 3.77 -15.46 14.46
C LEU A 71 4.62 -15.85 13.24
N THR A 72 5.51 -16.84 13.40
CA THR A 72 6.25 -17.44 12.28
C THR A 72 5.35 -18.10 11.24
N ALA A 73 4.14 -18.55 11.61
CA ALA A 73 3.17 -19.13 10.69
C ALA A 73 2.71 -18.14 9.60
N ILE A 74 2.69 -16.85 9.93
CA ILE A 74 2.35 -15.77 9.00
C ILE A 74 3.59 -15.01 8.50
N GLY A 75 4.79 -15.60 8.64
CA GLY A 75 6.02 -15.02 8.12
C GLY A 75 6.64 -13.91 8.99
N LEU A 76 6.19 -13.73 10.23
CA LEU A 76 6.83 -12.86 11.21
C LEU A 76 7.89 -13.63 12.02
N GLY A 77 8.87 -14.19 11.31
CA GLY A 77 10.03 -14.88 11.88
C GLY A 77 11.33 -14.10 11.72
N PHE A 78 12.44 -14.67 12.19
CA PHE A 78 13.77 -14.14 11.92
C PHE A 78 14.13 -14.28 10.43
N LEU A 79 14.85 -13.30 9.88
CA LEU A 79 15.33 -13.33 8.50
C LEU A 79 16.25 -14.53 8.25
N SER A 80 15.80 -15.48 7.44
CA SER A 80 16.62 -16.62 6.99
C SER A 80 17.70 -16.22 5.98
N LYS A 81 17.48 -15.17 5.18
CA LYS A 81 18.35 -14.74 4.08
C LYS A 81 18.83 -13.28 4.22
N PRO A 82 19.45 -12.89 5.35
CA PRO A 82 19.68 -11.48 5.67
C PRO A 82 20.56 -10.76 4.64
N VAL A 83 21.63 -11.40 4.14
CA VAL A 83 22.54 -10.80 3.15
C VAL A 83 21.84 -10.54 1.81
N TRP A 84 21.07 -11.50 1.32
CA TRP A 84 20.35 -11.36 0.04
C TRP A 84 19.22 -10.34 0.13
N VAL A 85 18.46 -10.36 1.23
CA VAL A 85 17.42 -9.36 1.48
C VAL A 85 18.05 -7.97 1.61
N ALA A 86 19.12 -7.81 2.39
CA ALA A 86 19.80 -6.53 2.53
C ALA A 86 20.35 -6.02 1.19
N GLY A 87 20.98 -6.89 0.38
CA GLY A 87 21.48 -6.53 -0.94
C GLY A 87 20.37 -6.09 -1.89
N LEU A 88 19.26 -6.83 -1.96
CA LEU A 88 18.11 -6.49 -2.79
C LEU A 88 17.48 -5.16 -2.37
N LEU A 89 17.27 -4.95 -1.08
CA LEU A 89 16.69 -3.72 -0.55
C LEU A 89 17.63 -2.53 -0.74
N ALA A 90 18.93 -2.71 -0.55
CA ALA A 90 19.93 -1.67 -0.81
C ALA A 90 19.92 -1.27 -2.30
N LEU A 91 19.96 -2.24 -3.23
CA LEU A 91 19.89 -1.96 -4.67
C LEU A 91 18.60 -1.26 -5.06
N THR A 92 17.46 -1.70 -4.51
CA THR A 92 16.14 -1.09 -4.78
C THR A 92 16.08 0.33 -4.22
N ALA A 93 16.54 0.53 -2.99
CA ALA A 93 16.58 1.84 -2.34
C ALA A 93 17.53 2.80 -3.08
N LEU A 94 18.70 2.33 -3.53
CA LEU A 94 19.63 3.11 -4.35
C LEU A 94 19.03 3.49 -5.71
N GLY A 95 18.36 2.56 -6.38
CA GLY A 95 17.66 2.83 -7.63
C GLY A 95 16.54 3.87 -7.45
N ILE A 96 15.75 3.74 -6.39
CA ILE A 96 14.70 4.70 -6.01
C ILE A 96 15.30 6.07 -5.68
N TRP A 97 16.36 6.10 -4.87
CA TRP A 97 17.06 7.32 -4.49
C TRP A 97 17.63 8.03 -5.72
N GLY A 98 18.34 7.31 -6.60
CA GLY A 98 18.82 7.84 -7.87
C GLY A 98 17.69 8.38 -8.75
N ALA A 99 16.56 7.67 -8.81
CA ALA A 99 15.38 8.11 -9.56
C ALA A 99 14.73 9.40 -9.02
N GLN A 100 14.94 9.77 -7.74
CA GLN A 100 14.48 11.05 -7.20
C GLN A 100 15.24 12.25 -7.78
N PHE A 101 16.52 12.07 -8.12
CA PHE A 101 17.36 13.10 -8.73
C PHE A 101 17.08 13.30 -10.21
N ILE A 102 16.43 12.34 -10.86
CA ILE A 102 15.97 12.51 -12.25
C ILE A 102 14.91 13.62 -12.27
N SER A 103 15.30 14.78 -12.82
CA SER A 103 14.41 15.92 -12.99
C SER A 103 13.23 15.55 -13.90
N ILE A 104 12.05 16.06 -13.55
CA ILE A 104 10.88 15.97 -14.43
C ILE A 104 11.01 17.15 -15.38
N SER A 105 11.37 16.92 -16.64
CA SER A 105 11.44 18.02 -17.60
C SER A 105 10.08 18.69 -17.73
N THR A 106 10.06 19.99 -17.98
CA THR A 106 8.82 20.77 -18.19
C THR A 106 7.92 20.12 -19.26
N SER A 107 8.52 19.61 -20.35
CA SER A 107 7.83 18.86 -21.40
C SER A 107 7.18 17.54 -20.96
N LYS A 108 7.73 16.87 -19.93
CA LYS A 108 7.21 15.58 -19.41
C LYS A 108 6.23 15.77 -18.25
N LEU A 109 6.16 16.95 -17.65
CA LEU A 109 5.34 17.22 -16.48
C LEU A 109 3.85 16.88 -16.67
N PRO A 110 3.19 17.21 -17.80
CA PRO A 110 1.79 16.84 -18.03
C PRO A 110 1.58 15.32 -18.08
N LYS A 111 2.55 14.59 -18.67
CA LYS A 111 2.50 13.12 -18.75
C LYS A 111 2.63 12.49 -17.37
N VAL A 112 3.53 13.01 -16.52
CA VAL A 112 3.65 12.56 -15.13
C VAL A 112 2.39 12.91 -14.34
N ALA A 113 1.87 14.12 -14.44
CA ALA A 113 0.63 14.53 -13.76
C ALA A 113 -0.55 13.63 -14.14
N ALA A 114 -0.65 13.21 -15.41
CA ALA A 114 -1.66 12.25 -15.86
C ALA A 114 -1.56 10.89 -15.16
N TRP A 115 -0.37 10.48 -14.71
CA TRP A 115 -0.19 9.24 -13.95
C TRP A 115 -0.73 9.32 -12.52
N TYR A 116 -0.70 10.52 -11.93
CA TYR A 116 -1.19 10.77 -10.58
C TYR A 116 -2.64 11.24 -10.54
N ARG A 117 -3.28 11.50 -11.69
CA ARG A 117 -4.62 12.12 -11.80
C ARG A 117 -5.64 11.56 -10.81
N ASP A 118 -5.66 10.24 -10.65
CA ASP A 118 -6.64 9.56 -9.82
C ASP A 118 -6.35 9.62 -8.31
N VAL A 119 -5.14 10.00 -7.92
CA VAL A 119 -4.68 10.14 -6.53
C VAL A 119 -4.23 11.55 -6.18
N LEU A 120 -4.36 12.53 -7.09
CA LEU A 120 -3.96 13.94 -6.86
C LEU A 120 -4.54 14.50 -5.56
N HIS A 121 -5.79 14.16 -5.25
CA HIS A 121 -6.48 14.59 -4.03
C HIS A 121 -5.83 14.08 -2.73
N LEU A 122 -5.02 13.02 -2.81
CA LEU A 122 -4.25 12.43 -1.70
C LEU A 122 -2.79 12.92 -1.66
N ILE A 123 -2.30 13.66 -2.66
CA ILE A 123 -0.93 14.17 -2.61
C ILE A 123 -0.84 15.29 -1.57
N PRO A 124 0.10 15.23 -0.62
CA PRO A 124 0.21 16.21 0.46
C PRO A 124 0.59 17.60 -0.07
N ALA A 125 -0.09 18.63 0.40
CA ALA A 125 0.11 20.00 -0.04
C ALA A 125 1.19 20.74 0.75
N ASN A 126 1.47 20.31 1.99
CA ASN A 126 2.39 20.97 2.92
C ASN A 126 3.24 19.95 3.70
N ARG A 127 4.22 20.44 4.49
CA ARG A 127 5.16 19.61 5.26
C ARG A 127 4.47 18.69 6.27
N GLN A 128 3.42 19.17 6.94
CA GLN A 128 2.73 18.37 7.95
C GLN A 128 1.95 17.21 7.30
N GLU A 129 1.23 17.47 6.22
CA GLU A 129 0.55 16.41 5.45
C GLU A 129 1.55 15.42 4.87
N TYR A 130 2.72 15.89 4.43
CA TYR A 130 3.77 15.03 3.91
C TYR A 130 4.29 14.06 4.98
N ALA A 131 4.53 14.54 6.21
CA ALA A 131 4.93 13.68 7.32
C ALA A 131 3.87 12.60 7.64
N TRP A 132 2.59 12.95 7.62
CA TRP A 132 1.50 11.98 7.82
C TRP A 132 1.35 11.00 6.65
N ALA A 133 1.54 11.45 5.42
CA ALA A 133 1.53 10.59 4.24
C ALA A 133 2.71 9.60 4.28
N MET A 134 3.90 10.05 4.70
CA MET A 134 5.05 9.17 4.93
C MET A 134 4.73 8.13 6.00
N ALA A 135 4.20 8.54 7.15
CA ALA A 135 3.80 7.61 8.21
C ALA A 135 2.76 6.57 7.70
N LEU A 136 1.85 6.99 6.82
CA LEU A 136 0.91 6.09 6.16
C LEU A 136 1.62 5.11 5.21
N SER A 137 2.57 5.55 4.39
CA SER A 137 3.36 4.64 3.52
C SER A 137 4.11 3.57 4.32
N PHE A 138 4.70 3.95 5.47
CA PHE A 138 5.30 2.96 6.38
C PHE A 138 4.26 2.01 6.97
N THR A 139 3.13 2.56 7.42
CA THR A 139 2.05 1.75 8.02
C THR A 139 1.45 0.77 7.03
N ALA A 140 1.12 1.23 5.81
CA ALA A 140 0.56 0.40 4.76
C ALA A 140 1.52 -0.71 4.36
N GLY A 141 2.79 -0.37 4.13
CA GLY A 141 3.79 -1.37 3.77
C GLY A 141 4.05 -2.44 4.84
N VAL A 142 3.79 -2.17 6.12
CA VAL A 142 3.84 -3.19 7.18
C VAL A 142 2.51 -3.93 7.28
N CYS A 143 1.42 -3.19 7.53
CA CYS A 143 0.13 -3.76 7.87
C CYS A 143 -0.50 -4.54 6.72
N GLU A 144 -0.39 -4.05 5.48
CA GLU A 144 -0.96 -4.74 4.33
C GLU A 144 -0.20 -6.04 4.02
N GLU A 145 1.12 -6.09 4.22
CA GLU A 145 1.86 -7.35 4.07
C GLU A 145 1.47 -8.36 5.15
N ILE A 146 1.26 -7.94 6.41
CA ILE A 146 0.76 -8.82 7.47
C ILE A 146 -0.65 -9.33 7.12
N ILE A 147 -1.55 -8.45 6.68
CA ILE A 147 -2.94 -8.81 6.37
C ILE A 147 -2.99 -9.75 5.16
N PHE A 148 -2.39 -9.37 4.04
CA PHE A 148 -2.53 -10.09 2.78
C PHE A 148 -1.55 -11.25 2.67
N ARG A 149 -0.24 -11.03 2.82
CA ARG A 149 0.79 -12.07 2.57
C ARG A 149 1.02 -12.96 3.78
N GLY A 150 0.86 -12.41 4.98
CA GLY A 150 0.87 -13.18 6.20
C GLY A 150 -0.43 -13.95 6.38
N PHE A 151 -1.43 -13.30 6.97
CA PHE A 151 -2.63 -13.95 7.48
C PHE A 151 -3.55 -14.51 6.39
N LEU A 152 -4.01 -13.69 5.43
CA LEU A 152 -4.97 -14.15 4.41
C LEU A 152 -4.39 -15.24 3.52
N PHE A 153 -3.13 -15.10 3.10
CA PHE A 153 -2.47 -16.13 2.30
C PHE A 153 -2.28 -17.44 3.10
N TRP A 154 -1.81 -17.36 4.36
CA TRP A 154 -1.69 -18.53 5.24
C TRP A 154 -3.03 -19.25 5.45
N GLN A 155 -4.11 -18.50 5.61
CA GLN A 155 -5.46 -19.03 5.71
C GLN A 155 -5.94 -19.67 4.41
N LEU A 156 -5.74 -19.02 3.26
CA LEU A 156 -6.09 -19.59 1.95
C LEU A 156 -5.36 -20.91 1.69
N GLN A 157 -4.09 -21.03 2.10
CA GLN A 157 -3.30 -22.26 1.97
C GLN A 157 -3.86 -23.46 2.76
N GLN A 158 -4.78 -23.24 3.71
CA GLN A 158 -5.48 -24.35 4.38
C GLN A 158 -6.54 -25.02 3.50
N TYR A 159 -7.01 -24.32 2.46
CA TYR A 159 -8.16 -24.77 1.65
C TYR A 159 -7.83 -24.98 0.18
N ILE A 160 -6.85 -24.25 -0.35
CA ILE A 160 -6.49 -24.27 -1.77
C ILE A 160 -4.98 -24.34 -1.95
N SER A 161 -4.54 -24.88 -3.09
CA SER A 161 -3.12 -25.02 -3.40
C SER A 161 -2.43 -23.67 -3.63
N LEU A 162 -1.09 -23.70 -3.62
CA LEU A 162 -0.21 -22.53 -3.69
C LEU A 162 -0.60 -21.51 -4.76
N ILE A 163 -0.73 -21.94 -6.02
CA ILE A 163 -0.96 -21.03 -7.14
C ILE A 163 -2.34 -20.35 -7.05
N PRO A 164 -3.46 -21.06 -6.84
CA PRO A 164 -4.75 -20.43 -6.55
C PRO A 164 -4.71 -19.46 -5.37
N ALA A 165 -4.01 -19.78 -4.26
CA ALA A 165 -3.92 -18.87 -3.12
C ALA A 165 -3.18 -17.57 -3.46
N ILE A 166 -2.09 -17.65 -4.23
CA ILE A 166 -1.37 -16.46 -4.75
C ILE A 166 -2.31 -15.61 -5.61
N VAL A 167 -3.06 -16.23 -6.51
CA VAL A 167 -3.98 -15.49 -7.38
C VAL A 167 -5.08 -14.82 -6.56
N VAL A 168 -5.75 -15.56 -5.69
CA VAL A 168 -6.85 -15.05 -4.87
C VAL A 168 -6.37 -13.91 -3.99
N VAL A 169 -5.30 -14.10 -3.22
CA VAL A 169 -4.84 -13.07 -2.27
C VAL A 169 -4.45 -11.76 -2.97
N ASN A 170 -3.85 -11.85 -4.15
CA ASN A 170 -3.48 -10.69 -4.95
C ASN A 170 -4.68 -10.01 -5.61
N LEU A 171 -5.74 -10.76 -5.96
CA LEU A 171 -7.01 -10.17 -6.37
C LEU A 171 -7.69 -9.42 -5.22
N LEU A 172 -7.66 -9.96 -4.00
CA LEU A 172 -8.19 -9.27 -2.81
C LEU A 172 -7.42 -7.98 -2.53
N PHE A 173 -6.08 -8.05 -2.57
CA PHE A 173 -5.20 -6.88 -2.43
C PHE A 173 -5.46 -5.83 -3.53
N ALA A 174 -5.58 -6.25 -4.79
CA ALA A 174 -5.92 -5.34 -5.87
C ALA A 174 -7.30 -4.70 -5.67
N GLY A 175 -8.29 -5.49 -5.23
CA GLY A 175 -9.65 -5.03 -4.96
C GLY A 175 -9.72 -3.93 -3.89
N SER A 176 -8.89 -4.02 -2.84
CA SER A 176 -8.81 -2.96 -1.81
C SER A 176 -8.33 -1.62 -2.37
N HIS A 177 -7.63 -1.63 -3.51
CA HIS A 177 -7.11 -0.43 -4.19
C HIS A 177 -8.07 0.18 -5.23
N TYR A 178 -9.24 -0.42 -5.46
CA TYR A 178 -10.19 0.05 -6.48
C TYR A 178 -10.66 1.49 -6.27
N GLY A 179 -10.72 1.97 -5.02
CA GLY A 179 -11.03 3.36 -4.69
C GLY A 179 -10.13 4.38 -5.41
N THR A 180 -8.92 3.98 -5.81
CA THR A 180 -7.98 4.81 -6.57
C THR A 180 -7.97 4.52 -8.08
N ARG A 181 -9.02 3.86 -8.58
CA ARG A 181 -9.32 3.45 -9.97
C ARG A 181 -8.65 2.17 -10.47
N LYS A 182 -9.16 1.68 -11.61
CA LYS A 182 -8.77 0.43 -12.29
C LYS A 182 -7.27 0.32 -12.58
N ARG A 183 -6.61 1.44 -12.94
CA ARG A 183 -5.16 1.44 -13.17
C ARG A 183 -4.40 1.06 -11.91
N ASN A 184 -4.76 1.66 -10.77
CA ASN A 184 -4.09 1.37 -9.51
C ASN A 184 -4.40 -0.03 -9.01
N MET A 185 -5.61 -0.53 -9.25
CA MET A 185 -5.94 -1.95 -9.03
C MET A 185 -5.01 -2.89 -9.83
N LEU A 186 -4.77 -2.61 -11.12
CA LEU A 186 -3.85 -3.41 -11.93
C LEU A 186 -2.40 -3.32 -11.42
N LEU A 187 -1.93 -2.11 -11.09
CA LEU A 187 -0.58 -1.93 -10.54
C LEU A 187 -0.42 -2.61 -9.17
N ALA A 188 -1.45 -2.54 -8.32
CA ALA A 188 -1.50 -3.24 -7.05
C ALA A 188 -1.50 -4.76 -7.23
N PHE A 189 -2.21 -5.30 -8.23
CA PHE A 189 -2.15 -6.73 -8.56
C PHE A 189 -0.74 -7.17 -8.98
N LEU A 190 -0.09 -6.41 -9.88
CA LEU A 190 1.25 -6.74 -10.37
C LEU A 190 2.30 -6.64 -9.26
N PHE A 191 2.27 -5.57 -8.45
CA PHE A 191 3.08 -5.45 -7.25
C PHE A 191 2.77 -6.61 -6.27
N GLY A 192 1.49 -6.88 -6.11
CA GLY A 192 0.87 -8.08 -5.54
C GLY A 192 1.72 -9.32 -5.67
N VAL A 193 1.78 -9.78 -6.91
CA VAL A 193 2.47 -11.00 -7.35
C VAL A 193 3.96 -10.94 -7.05
N VAL A 194 4.62 -9.80 -7.26
CA VAL A 194 6.05 -9.63 -6.93
C VAL A 194 6.29 -9.80 -5.43
N ALA A 195 5.47 -9.16 -4.59
CA ALA A 195 5.58 -9.27 -3.14
C ALA A 195 5.27 -10.70 -2.64
N SER A 196 4.30 -11.40 -3.23
CA SER A 196 4.08 -12.83 -2.96
C SER A 196 5.30 -13.67 -3.34
N GLY A 197 5.94 -13.38 -4.48
CA GLY A 197 7.19 -14.04 -4.89
C GLY A 197 8.33 -13.79 -3.89
N LEU A 198 8.49 -12.56 -3.42
CA LEU A 198 9.46 -12.22 -2.37
C LEU A 198 9.18 -13.02 -1.10
N PHE A 199 7.93 -13.01 -0.63
CA PHE A 199 7.53 -13.72 0.59
C PHE A 199 7.77 -15.23 0.48
N ILE A 200 7.39 -15.87 -0.63
CA ILE A 200 7.61 -17.31 -0.84
C ILE A 200 9.10 -17.63 -0.91
N TRP A 201 9.88 -16.76 -1.54
CA TRP A 201 11.33 -16.96 -1.65
C TRP A 201 12.04 -16.80 -0.30
N THR A 202 11.67 -15.80 0.51
CA THR A 202 12.31 -15.55 1.81
C THR A 202 11.78 -16.51 2.88
N GLY A 203 10.45 -16.69 2.95
CA GLY A 203 9.74 -17.32 4.06
C GLY A 203 9.27 -16.31 5.11
N GLU A 204 9.74 -15.06 5.03
CA GLU A 204 9.42 -13.98 5.98
C GLU A 204 8.95 -12.70 5.27
N LEU A 205 8.12 -11.92 5.93
CA LEU A 205 7.48 -10.73 5.36
C LEU A 205 8.42 -9.53 5.16
N TRP A 206 9.57 -9.51 5.82
CA TRP A 206 10.45 -8.33 5.88
C TRP A 206 10.86 -7.79 4.51
N ALA A 207 11.17 -8.66 3.55
CA ALA A 207 11.52 -8.25 2.19
C ALA A 207 10.34 -7.62 1.45
N ALA A 208 9.15 -8.22 1.57
CA ALA A 208 7.93 -7.70 0.98
C ALA A 208 7.54 -6.35 1.61
N MET A 209 7.61 -6.23 2.95
CA MET A 209 7.32 -4.99 3.68
C MET A 209 8.23 -3.86 3.23
N ALA A 210 9.54 -4.10 3.21
CA ALA A 210 10.49 -3.08 2.82
C ALA A 210 10.31 -2.67 1.34
N ALA A 211 10.05 -3.62 0.43
CA ALA A 211 9.75 -3.29 -0.96
C ALA A 211 8.48 -2.44 -1.11
N HIS A 212 7.42 -2.76 -0.35
CA HIS A 212 6.16 -2.00 -0.34
C HIS A 212 6.39 -0.56 0.15
N ILE A 213 7.03 -0.40 1.32
CA ILE A 213 7.35 0.92 1.89
C ILE A 213 8.14 1.76 0.90
N LEU A 214 9.17 1.17 0.27
CA LEU A 214 10.02 1.85 -0.68
C LEU A 214 9.24 2.35 -1.90
N ILE A 215 8.36 1.53 -2.47
CA ILE A 215 7.53 1.91 -3.62
C ILE A 215 6.55 3.03 -3.26
N ASP A 216 5.91 2.95 -2.10
CA ASP A 216 4.98 3.96 -1.63
C ASP A 216 5.67 5.30 -1.37
N VAL A 217 6.80 5.28 -0.67
CA VAL A 217 7.62 6.46 -0.42
C VAL A 217 8.12 7.07 -1.73
N TYR A 218 8.56 6.24 -2.68
CA TYR A 218 8.97 6.71 -4.01
C TYR A 218 7.81 7.42 -4.73
N SER A 219 6.65 6.76 -4.80
CA SER A 219 5.45 7.27 -5.47
C SER A 219 4.98 8.59 -4.84
N LEU A 220 4.93 8.66 -3.51
CA LEU A 220 4.58 9.85 -2.74
C LEU A 220 5.54 11.02 -3.00
N SER A 221 6.84 10.77 -2.88
CA SER A 221 7.88 11.79 -3.06
C SER A 221 7.86 12.35 -4.49
N ARG A 222 7.70 11.48 -5.49
CA ARG A 222 7.61 11.88 -6.91
C ARG A 222 6.33 12.65 -7.20
N GLY A 223 5.21 12.22 -6.64
CA GLY A 223 3.92 12.92 -6.74
C GLY A 223 4.00 14.32 -6.13
N LYS A 224 4.63 14.46 -4.96
CA LYS A 224 4.87 15.77 -4.32
C LYS A 224 5.73 16.69 -5.18
N LYS A 225 6.87 16.19 -5.69
CA LYS A 225 7.76 16.95 -6.58
C LYS A 225 7.01 17.44 -7.82
N MET A 226 6.22 16.56 -8.44
CA MET A 226 5.39 16.92 -9.60
C MET A 226 4.38 18.03 -9.26
N LEU A 227 3.68 17.93 -8.13
CA LEU A 227 2.72 18.95 -7.70
C LEU A 227 3.39 20.30 -7.42
N ASP A 228 4.56 20.31 -6.79
CA ASP A 228 5.32 21.53 -6.51
C ASP A 228 5.77 22.22 -7.81
N MET A 229 6.22 21.44 -8.80
CA MET A 229 6.58 21.97 -10.11
C MET A 229 5.38 22.57 -10.85
N GLN A 230 4.20 21.95 -10.77
CA GLN A 230 2.98 22.53 -11.35
C GLN A 230 2.58 23.85 -10.69
N ARG A 231 2.73 23.95 -9.36
CA ARG A 231 2.46 25.19 -8.63
C ARG A 231 3.44 26.30 -8.98
N ALA A 232 4.73 25.97 -9.14
CA ALA A 232 5.74 26.93 -9.56
C ALA A 232 5.43 27.48 -10.97
N GLN A 233 5.12 26.60 -11.94
CA GLN A 233 4.73 27.03 -13.29
C GLN A 233 3.47 27.89 -13.31
N ALA A 234 2.47 27.56 -12.48
CA ALA A 234 1.25 28.36 -12.39
C ALA A 234 1.48 29.75 -11.78
N ALA A 235 2.47 29.90 -10.90
CA ALA A 235 2.84 31.17 -10.29
C ALA A 235 3.69 32.07 -11.21
N GLU A 236 4.34 31.49 -12.24
CA GLU A 236 5.13 32.22 -13.24
C GLU A 236 4.28 32.74 -14.41
N LEU A 237 3.05 32.23 -14.58
CA LEU A 237 2.12 32.76 -15.59
C LEU A 237 1.56 34.11 -15.12
N PRO A 238 1.59 35.16 -15.97
CA PRO A 238 0.95 36.43 -15.62
C PRO A 238 -0.53 36.20 -15.30
N PRO A 239 -1.12 36.95 -14.35
CA PRO A 239 -2.56 36.87 -14.11
C PRO A 239 -3.27 37.15 -15.43
N ASP A 240 -4.22 36.28 -15.78
CA ASP A 240 -5.04 36.41 -16.98
C ASP A 240 -5.59 37.84 -17.02
N GLU A 241 -5.11 38.66 -17.99
CA GLU A 241 -5.63 39.99 -18.24
C GLU A 241 -7.01 39.83 -18.88
N GLY A 242 -8.00 39.53 -18.04
CA GLY A 242 -9.43 39.49 -18.37
C GLY A 242 -10.12 40.79 -18.00
#